data_AF-A0A2E7RN77-F1
#
_entry.id   AF-A0A2E7RN77-F1
#
_cell.length_a   1.000
_cell.length_b   1.000
_cell.length_c   1.000
_cell.angle_alpha   90.00
_cell.angle_beta   90.00
_cell.angle_gamma   90.00
#
_symmetry.space_group_name_H-M   'P 1'
#
loop_
_entity.id
_entity.type
_entity.pdbx_description
1 polymer ?
#
loop_
_entity_poly.entity_id
_entity_poly.type
_entity_poly.pdbx_seq_one_letter_code
_entity_poly.pdbx_strand_id
1 'polypeptide(L)'
;MKGHTFISAHFCNDKRTLVEALWEKDGKNVVQYIEANDNSKAWKTLLTHVDIDTLHEATYKHIREQNEVFEDLIIKIGKERGLLYDINEIDTDVYKVLAQCLFGPFDEEKDKEKLFLYKLQLFELDAIKKTKSKIKKKNLRQAKSIIEATKIAIDLCS
;
A
#
# COMPACT_ATOMS: atom_id res chain seq x y z
N MET A 1 -9.94 39.78 -0.09
CA MET A 1 -9.16 40.52 -1.10
C MET A 1 -10.10 40.88 -2.24
N LYS A 2 -10.02 42.07 -2.87
CA LYS A 2 -10.93 42.42 -3.99
C LYS A 2 -10.63 41.53 -5.20
N GLY A 3 -11.66 40.97 -5.84
CA GLY A 3 -11.55 40.17 -7.07
C GLY A 3 -11.10 38.71 -6.89
N HIS A 4 -11.11 38.17 -5.67
CA HIS A 4 -10.86 36.73 -5.44
C HIS A 4 -12.17 36.05 -5.01
N THR A 5 -12.49 34.91 -5.61
CA THR A 5 -13.64 34.08 -5.23
C THR A 5 -13.16 32.94 -4.35
N PHE A 6 -13.82 32.73 -3.20
CA PHE A 6 -13.50 31.61 -2.31
C PHE A 6 -13.91 30.29 -2.97
N ILE A 7 -13.02 29.29 -2.96
CA ILE A 7 -13.31 27.93 -3.45
C ILE A 7 -13.41 26.97 -2.27
N SER A 8 -12.34 26.82 -1.50
CA SER A 8 -12.28 25.89 -0.37
C SER A 8 -11.18 26.28 0.62
N ALA A 9 -11.25 25.74 1.82
CA ALA A 9 -10.17 25.81 2.79
C ALA A 9 -10.16 24.58 3.68
N HIS A 10 -8.99 24.18 4.16
CA HIS A 10 -8.83 23.10 5.13
C HIS A 10 -7.57 23.31 5.98
N PHE A 11 -7.55 22.75 7.19
CA PHE A 11 -6.33 22.74 7.99
C PHE A 11 -5.32 21.79 7.37
N CYS A 12 -4.09 22.28 7.16
CA CYS A 12 -3.02 21.50 6.54
C CYS A 12 -2.00 20.96 7.56
N ASN A 13 -2.29 21.08 8.86
CA ASN A 13 -1.48 20.51 9.93
C ASN A 13 -2.32 19.95 11.08
N ASP A 14 -1.78 18.93 11.77
CA ASP A 14 -2.48 18.23 12.86
C ASP A 14 -2.88 19.16 14.01
N LYS A 15 -2.05 20.18 14.26
CA LYS A 15 -2.30 21.19 15.31
C LYS A 15 -3.41 22.17 14.94
N ARG A 16 -3.91 22.14 13.71
CA ARG A 16 -4.94 23.05 13.17
C ARG A 16 -4.58 24.53 13.36
N THR A 17 -3.31 24.86 13.18
CA THR A 17 -2.80 26.24 13.28
C THR A 17 -2.55 26.87 11.91
N LEU A 18 -2.56 26.08 10.84
CA LEU A 18 -2.32 26.53 9.48
C LEU A 18 -3.43 26.02 8.56
N VAL A 19 -4.01 26.93 7.79
CA VAL A 19 -5.07 26.65 6.84
C VAL A 19 -4.55 26.92 5.44
N GLU A 20 -4.76 25.96 4.55
CA GLU A 20 -4.61 26.16 3.12
C GLU A 20 -5.98 26.60 2.57
N ALA A 21 -6.02 27.79 1.97
CA ALA A 21 -7.21 28.35 1.35
C ALA A 21 -6.99 28.47 -0.16
N LEU A 22 -7.93 27.94 -0.93
CA LEU A 22 -7.96 27.99 -2.38
C LEU A 22 -8.90 29.10 -2.84
N TRP A 23 -8.38 29.98 -3.68
CA TRP A 23 -9.11 31.11 -4.24
C TRP A 23 -9.04 31.09 -5.77
N GLU A 24 -10.09 31.54 -6.43
CA GLU A 24 -10.05 31.85 -7.86
C GLU A 24 -9.74 33.33 -8.05
N LYS A 25 -8.82 33.64 -8.97
CA LYS A 25 -8.57 35.00 -9.45
C LYS A 25 -8.33 34.97 -10.95
N ASP A 26 -9.15 35.70 -11.71
CA ASP A 26 -9.01 35.82 -13.17
C ASP A 26 -8.95 34.45 -13.88
N GLY A 27 -9.78 33.48 -13.42
CA GLY A 27 -9.81 32.11 -13.94
C GLY A 27 -8.63 31.22 -13.53
N LYS A 28 -7.78 31.68 -12.60
CA LYS A 28 -6.65 30.92 -12.05
C LYS A 28 -6.83 30.62 -10.58
N ASN A 29 -6.49 29.40 -10.20
CA ASN A 29 -6.45 28.99 -8.80
C ASN A 29 -5.21 29.53 -8.11
N VAL A 30 -5.40 30.14 -6.95
CA VAL A 30 -4.37 30.71 -6.09
C VAL A 30 -4.50 30.08 -4.71
N VAL A 31 -3.41 29.47 -4.25
CA VAL A 31 -3.32 28.88 -2.90
C VAL A 31 -2.75 29.92 -1.94
N GLN A 32 -3.36 30.03 -0.77
CA GLN A 32 -2.89 30.89 0.31
C GLN A 32 -2.81 30.10 1.61
N TYR A 33 -1.67 30.18 2.30
CA TYR A 33 -1.51 29.67 3.66
C TYR A 33 -1.84 30.75 4.69
N ILE A 34 -2.76 30.46 5.60
CA ILE A 34 -3.30 31.39 6.58
C ILE A 34 -3.13 30.79 7.97
N GLU A 35 -2.49 31.53 8.87
CA GLU A 35 -2.38 31.15 10.27
C GLU A 35 -3.75 31.32 10.97
N ALA A 36 -4.22 30.27 11.64
CA ALA A 36 -5.47 30.26 12.38
C ALA A 36 -5.31 31.00 13.71
N ASN A 37 -5.28 32.34 13.62
CA ASN A 37 -5.00 33.24 14.73
C ASN A 37 -5.97 34.42 14.69
N ASP A 38 -6.72 34.62 15.78
CA ASP A 38 -7.74 35.67 15.90
C ASP A 38 -7.20 37.10 15.78
N ASN A 39 -5.88 37.29 15.86
CA ASN A 39 -5.24 38.58 15.59
C ASN A 39 -4.86 38.79 14.12
N SER A 40 -4.90 37.73 13.30
CA SER A 40 -4.55 37.79 11.88
C SER A 40 -5.68 38.38 11.04
N LYS A 41 -5.36 39.43 10.27
CA LYS A 41 -6.30 40.01 9.29
C LYS A 41 -6.70 39.00 8.21
N ALA A 42 -5.79 38.10 7.82
CA ALA A 42 -6.06 37.07 6.83
C ALA A 42 -7.04 36.03 7.38
N TRP A 43 -6.87 35.62 8.64
CA TRP A 43 -7.80 34.72 9.33
C TRP A 43 -9.20 35.30 9.43
N LYS A 44 -9.33 36.54 9.90
CA LYS A 44 -10.62 37.24 9.95
C LYS A 44 -11.27 37.36 8.58
N THR A 45 -10.47 37.56 7.52
CA THR A 45 -10.98 37.62 6.14
C THR A 45 -11.50 36.26 5.70
N LEU A 46 -10.77 35.17 5.95
CA LEU A 46 -11.21 33.82 5.63
C LEU A 46 -12.53 33.48 6.34
N LEU A 47 -12.66 33.84 7.62
CA LEU A 47 -13.87 33.60 8.41
C LEU A 47 -15.11 34.39 7.93
N THR A 48 -14.96 35.34 7.00
CA THR A 48 -16.11 35.96 6.31
C THR A 48 -16.69 35.09 5.19
N HIS A 49 -15.97 34.04 4.78
CA HIS A 49 -16.35 33.14 3.68
C HIS A 49 -16.67 31.72 4.12
N VAL A 50 -16.11 31.28 5.26
CA VAL A 50 -16.28 29.92 5.78
C VAL A 50 -16.26 29.96 7.31
N ASP A 51 -17.17 29.23 7.95
CA ASP A 51 -17.16 29.06 9.40
C ASP A 51 -16.22 27.93 9.85
N ILE A 52 -15.94 27.87 11.15
CA ILE A 52 -14.97 26.93 11.73
C ILE A 52 -15.47 25.48 11.61
N ASP A 53 -16.78 25.24 11.70
CA ASP A 53 -17.34 23.89 11.61
C ASP A 53 -17.20 23.36 10.17
N THR A 54 -17.56 24.18 9.18
CA THR A 54 -17.33 23.88 7.75
C THR A 54 -15.85 23.64 7.46
N LEU A 55 -14.95 24.40 8.10
CA LEU A 55 -13.51 24.20 7.94
C LEU A 55 -13.03 22.86 8.52
N HIS A 56 -13.59 22.42 9.65
CA HIS A 56 -13.32 21.09 10.22
C HIS A 56 -13.86 19.96 9.34
N GLU A 57 -15.07 20.10 8.80
CA GLU A 57 -15.65 19.14 7.86
C GLU A 57 -14.83 19.03 6.58
N ALA A 58 -14.44 20.17 5.99
CA ALA A 58 -13.59 20.22 4.81
C ALA A 58 -12.23 19.56 5.07
N THR A 59 -11.66 19.77 6.26
CA THR A 59 -10.42 19.11 6.68
C THR A 59 -10.58 17.60 6.78
N TYR A 60 -11.65 17.11 7.40
CA TYR A 60 -11.92 15.68 7.51
C TYR A 60 -12.09 15.04 6.12
N LYS A 61 -12.87 15.69 5.26
CA LYS A 61 -13.08 15.23 3.88
C LYS A 61 -11.77 15.17 3.09
N HIS A 62 -10.94 16.22 3.20
CA HIS A 62 -9.65 16.28 2.53
C HIS A 62 -8.68 15.18 2.98
N ILE A 63 -8.60 14.93 4.29
CA ILE A 63 -7.78 13.83 4.85
C ILE A 63 -8.27 12.48 4.32
N ARG A 64 -9.58 12.26 4.33
CA ARG A 64 -10.18 11.02 3.84
C ARG A 64 -9.89 10.79 2.36
N GLU A 65 -10.09 11.79 1.52
CA GLU A 65 -9.81 11.71 0.08
C GLU A 65 -8.32 11.44 -0.19
N GLN A 66 -7.41 12.09 0.55
CA GLN A 66 -5.98 11.80 0.43
C GLN A 66 -5.63 10.36 0.83
N ASN A 67 -6.24 9.85 1.90
CA ASN A 67 -6.03 8.47 2.33
C ASN A 67 -6.54 7.46 1.29
N GLU A 68 -7.74 7.67 0.75
CA GLU A 68 -8.31 6.81 -0.29
C GLU A 68 -7.40 6.78 -1.54
N VAL A 69 -6.94 7.95 -2.01
CA VAL A 69 -6.00 8.03 -3.15
C VAL A 69 -4.67 7.35 -2.85
N PHE A 70 -4.17 7.48 -1.62
CA PHE A 70 -2.92 6.84 -1.19
C PHE A 70 -3.05 5.32 -1.10
N GLU A 71 -4.16 4.81 -0.57
CA GLU A 71 -4.47 3.38 -0.53
C GLU A 71 -4.56 2.79 -1.94
N ASP A 72 -5.29 3.45 -2.85
CA ASP A 72 -5.39 3.04 -4.26
C ASP A 72 -4.02 3.01 -4.95
N LEU A 73 -3.17 4.00 -4.69
CA LEU A 73 -1.82 4.05 -5.22
C LEU A 73 -0.97 2.90 -4.69
N ILE A 74 -1.05 2.58 -3.39
CA ILE A 74 -0.35 1.45 -2.79
C ILE A 74 -0.82 0.14 -3.43
N ILE A 75 -2.13 -0.06 -3.58
CA ILE A 75 -2.70 -1.26 -4.20
C ILE A 75 -2.19 -1.38 -5.63
N LYS A 76 -2.24 -0.30 -6.41
CA LYS A 76 -1.75 -0.28 -7.78
C LYS A 76 -0.27 -0.62 -7.87
N ILE A 77 0.58 0.04 -7.09
CA ILE A 77 2.03 -0.24 -7.06
C ILE A 77 2.29 -1.69 -6.61
N GLY A 78 1.55 -2.18 -5.63
CA GLY A 78 1.63 -3.55 -5.14
C GLY A 78 1.26 -4.56 -6.22
N LYS A 79 0.20 -4.31 -6.99
CA LYS A 79 -0.19 -5.15 -8.14
C LYS A 79 0.85 -5.09 -9.27
N GLU A 80 1.29 -3.89 -9.68
CA GLU A 80 2.30 -3.71 -10.73
C GLU A 80 3.64 -4.40 -10.41
N ARG A 81 4.05 -4.42 -9.14
CA ARG A 81 5.30 -5.05 -8.69
C ARG A 81 5.14 -6.52 -8.29
N GLY A 82 3.95 -7.10 -8.40
CA GLY A 82 3.68 -8.48 -7.99
C GLY A 82 3.87 -8.72 -6.49
N LEU A 83 3.59 -7.70 -5.66
CA LEU A 83 3.60 -7.78 -4.19
C LEU A 83 2.21 -8.07 -3.62
N LEU A 84 1.15 -7.68 -4.33
CA LEU A 84 -0.25 -7.96 -3.98
C LEU A 84 -0.88 -8.82 -5.08
N TYR A 85 -1.46 -9.94 -4.68
CA TYR A 85 -2.24 -10.83 -5.55
C TYR A 85 -3.64 -10.97 -4.96
N ASP A 86 -4.68 -10.74 -5.77
CA ASP A 86 -6.05 -11.10 -5.40
C ASP A 86 -6.19 -12.62 -5.50
N ILE A 87 -6.30 -13.30 -4.35
CA ILE A 87 -6.34 -14.77 -4.29
C ILE A 87 -7.74 -15.31 -4.70
N ASN A 88 -8.75 -14.43 -4.74
CA ASN A 88 -10.15 -14.81 -4.95
C ASN A 88 -10.57 -14.87 -6.43
N GLU A 89 -9.81 -14.25 -7.33
CA GLU A 89 -9.90 -14.49 -8.76
C GLU A 89 -8.61 -15.22 -9.12
N ILE A 90 -8.67 -16.55 -9.22
CA ILE A 90 -7.54 -17.33 -9.75
C ILE A 90 -7.47 -16.98 -11.25
N ASP A 91 -6.89 -15.83 -11.53
CA ASP A 91 -6.53 -15.40 -12.87
C ASP A 91 -5.60 -16.46 -13.43
N THR A 92 -5.74 -16.75 -14.72
CA THR A 92 -4.90 -17.71 -15.46
C THR A 92 -3.41 -17.40 -15.28
N ASP A 93 -3.10 -16.14 -14.95
CA ASP A 93 -1.78 -15.64 -14.63
C ASP A 93 -1.16 -16.25 -13.36
N VAL A 94 -1.94 -16.70 -12.38
CA VAL A 94 -1.40 -17.43 -11.20
C VAL A 94 -0.74 -18.74 -11.64
N TYR A 95 -1.32 -19.45 -12.62
CA TYR A 95 -0.70 -20.67 -13.16
C TYR A 95 0.56 -20.37 -13.97
N LYS A 96 0.64 -19.22 -14.66
CA LYS A 96 1.86 -18.77 -15.34
C LYS A 96 2.96 -18.41 -14.34
N VAL A 97 2.62 -17.67 -13.29
CA VAL A 97 3.56 -17.30 -12.22
C VAL A 97 4.07 -18.55 -11.51
N LEU A 98 3.17 -19.50 -11.18
CA LEU A 98 3.57 -20.76 -10.58
C LEU A 98 4.50 -21.56 -11.50
N ALA A 99 4.19 -21.67 -12.79
CA ALA A 99 5.03 -22.34 -13.77
C ALA A 99 6.41 -21.66 -13.91
N GLN A 100 6.47 -20.33 -13.89
CA GLN A 100 7.72 -19.59 -13.98
C GLN A 100 8.54 -19.63 -12.68
N CYS A 101 7.90 -19.62 -11.51
CA CYS A 101 8.57 -19.82 -10.22
C CYS A 101 9.14 -21.23 -10.08
N LEU A 102 8.41 -22.24 -10.57
CA LEU A 102 8.87 -23.63 -10.52
C LEU A 102 9.91 -23.90 -11.61
N PHE A 103 9.63 -23.60 -12.86
CA PHE A 103 10.43 -24.04 -14.02
C PHE A 103 11.24 -22.94 -14.70
N GLY A 104 11.17 -21.71 -14.21
CA GLY A 104 12.00 -20.61 -14.70
C GLY A 104 13.48 -20.76 -14.30
N PRO A 105 14.35 -19.92 -14.88
CA PRO A 105 15.76 -19.90 -14.52
C PRO A 105 15.93 -19.51 -13.04
N PHE A 106 16.67 -20.34 -12.29
CA PHE A 106 16.97 -20.10 -10.88
C PHE A 106 18.30 -19.37 -10.75
N ASP A 107 18.27 -18.17 -10.18
CA ASP A 107 19.45 -17.35 -9.88
C ASP A 107 19.79 -17.50 -8.39
N GLU A 108 20.88 -18.19 -8.05
CA GLU A 108 21.21 -18.53 -6.66
C GLU A 108 21.43 -17.29 -5.77
N GLU A 109 21.85 -16.15 -6.31
CA GLU A 109 22.02 -14.93 -5.51
C GLU A 109 20.69 -14.22 -5.25
N LYS A 110 19.78 -14.22 -6.22
CA LYS A 110 18.50 -13.49 -6.12
C LYS A 110 17.37 -14.33 -5.53
N ASP A 111 17.40 -15.64 -5.75
CA ASP A 111 16.29 -16.55 -5.44
C ASP A 111 16.53 -17.39 -4.19
N LYS A 112 17.71 -17.31 -3.56
CA LYS A 112 18.01 -18.02 -2.31
C LYS A 112 17.08 -17.63 -1.17
N GLU A 113 16.74 -16.35 -1.03
CA GLU A 113 15.80 -15.89 -0.02
C GLU A 113 14.38 -16.40 -0.31
N LYS A 114 13.96 -16.37 -1.58
CA LYS A 114 12.67 -16.94 -2.01
C LYS A 114 12.59 -18.43 -1.74
N LEU A 115 13.65 -19.18 -2.04
CA LEU A 115 13.75 -20.60 -1.75
C LEU A 115 13.68 -20.88 -0.25
N PHE A 116 14.32 -20.04 0.57
CA PHE A 116 14.26 -20.16 2.03
C PHE A 116 12.83 -19.95 2.55
N LEU A 117 12.16 -18.86 2.13
CA LEU A 117 10.77 -18.57 2.51
C LEU A 117 9.82 -19.68 2.05
N TYR A 118 9.98 -20.16 0.82
CA TYR A 118 9.18 -21.26 0.30
C TYR A 118 9.33 -22.54 1.14
N LYS A 119 10.55 -22.92 1.52
CA LYS A 119 10.79 -24.07 2.42
C LYS A 119 10.12 -23.88 3.77
N LEU A 120 10.19 -22.68 4.36
CA LEU A 120 9.54 -22.38 5.62
C LEU A 120 8.03 -22.62 5.51
N GLN A 121 7.41 -22.10 4.45
CA GLN A 121 5.99 -22.31 4.19
C GLN A 121 5.64 -23.79 3.98
N LEU A 122 6.49 -24.56 3.30
CA LEU A 122 6.32 -26.01 3.17
C LEU A 122 6.36 -26.72 4.53
N PHE A 123 7.23 -26.29 5.45
CA PHE A 123 7.26 -26.83 6.81
C PHE A 123 6.04 -26.42 7.65
N GLU A 124 5.29 -25.40 7.25
CA GLU A 124 4.05 -25.02 7.90
C GLU A 124 2.84 -25.88 7.50
N LEU A 125 2.93 -26.60 6.37
CA LEU A 125 1.87 -27.49 5.91
C LEU A 125 1.68 -28.68 6.86
N ASP A 126 0.43 -28.92 7.27
CA ASP A 126 0.07 -29.99 8.21
C ASP A 126 0.56 -31.38 7.79
N ALA A 127 0.48 -31.69 6.50
CA ALA A 127 0.96 -32.94 5.92
C ALA A 127 2.48 -33.14 6.13
N ILE A 128 3.26 -32.06 6.04
CA ILE A 128 4.71 -32.10 6.24
C ILE A 128 5.05 -32.02 7.73
N LYS A 129 4.35 -31.18 8.51
CA LYS A 129 4.51 -31.07 9.97
C LYS A 129 4.36 -32.43 10.64
N LYS A 130 3.27 -33.14 10.33
CA LYS A 130 2.89 -34.41 10.98
C LYS A 130 3.74 -35.60 10.53
N THR A 131 4.50 -35.49 9.44
CA THR A 131 5.36 -36.57 8.95
C THR A 131 6.55 -36.85 9.86
N LYS A 132 6.76 -38.13 10.22
CA LYS A 132 7.86 -38.58 11.11
C LYS A 132 9.21 -38.75 10.42
N SER A 133 9.25 -38.73 9.08
CA SER A 133 10.48 -38.97 8.31
C SER A 133 11.50 -37.84 8.48
N LYS A 134 12.45 -38.03 9.40
CA LYS A 134 13.54 -37.09 9.68
C LYS A 134 14.46 -36.90 8.47
N ILE A 135 14.64 -37.94 7.66
CA ILE A 135 15.51 -37.94 6.48
C ILE A 135 14.91 -37.04 5.39
N LYS A 136 13.64 -37.24 5.03
CA LYS A 136 12.96 -36.41 4.01
C LYS A 136 12.87 -34.94 4.46
N LYS A 137 12.62 -34.67 5.74
CA LYS A 137 12.67 -33.30 6.30
C LYS A 137 14.07 -32.68 6.23
N LYS A 138 15.14 -33.46 6.43
CA LYS A 138 16.51 -32.98 6.26
C LYS A 138 16.78 -32.61 4.80
N ASN A 139 16.37 -33.46 3.87
CA ASN A 139 16.53 -33.21 2.43
C ASN A 139 15.78 -31.94 2.01
N LEU A 140 14.56 -31.72 2.52
CA LEU A 140 13.79 -30.50 2.23
C LEU A 140 14.53 -29.23 2.70
N ARG A 141 15.17 -29.25 3.88
CA ARG A 141 16.01 -28.12 4.33
C ARG A 141 17.18 -27.87 3.38
N GLN A 142 17.78 -28.92 2.85
CA GLN A 142 18.98 -28.89 2.02
C GLN A 142 18.74 -28.66 0.52
N ALA A 143 17.48 -28.66 0.07
CA ALA A 143 17.15 -28.49 -1.34
C ALA A 143 17.77 -27.21 -1.93
N LYS A 144 18.32 -27.27 -3.14
CA LYS A 144 19.05 -26.17 -3.79
C LYS A 144 18.20 -25.34 -4.74
N SER A 145 17.00 -25.80 -5.06
CA SER A 145 16.06 -25.10 -5.95
C SER A 145 14.62 -25.28 -5.47
N ILE A 146 13.72 -24.44 -5.98
CA ILE A 146 12.29 -24.53 -5.69
C ILE A 146 11.75 -25.88 -6.19
N ILE A 147 12.12 -26.33 -7.39
CA ILE A 147 11.75 -27.65 -7.94
C ILE A 147 12.12 -28.79 -7.01
N GLU A 148 13.36 -28.81 -6.53
CA GLU A 148 13.85 -29.88 -5.65
C GLU A 148 13.06 -29.90 -4.33
N ALA A 149 12.80 -28.73 -3.75
CA ALA A 149 11.97 -28.61 -2.56
C ALA A 149 10.54 -29.10 -2.80
N THR A 150 9.94 -28.76 -3.95
CA THR A 150 8.59 -29.20 -4.34
C THR A 150 8.52 -30.72 -4.53
N LYS A 151 9.52 -31.35 -5.17
CA LYS A 151 9.56 -32.82 -5.32
C LYS A 151 9.59 -33.52 -3.96
N ILE A 152 10.46 -33.07 -3.07
CA ILE A 152 10.58 -33.63 -1.71
C ILE A 152 9.29 -33.41 -0.92
N ALA A 153 8.63 -32.26 -1.09
CA ALA A 153 7.34 -31.97 -0.47
C ALA A 153 6.22 -32.89 -0.98
N ILE A 154 6.14 -33.14 -2.29
CA ILE A 154 5.19 -34.09 -2.87
C ILE A 154 5.42 -35.49 -2.29
N ASP A 155 6.67 -35.93 -2.20
CA ASP A 155 7.04 -37.23 -1.60
C ASP A 155 6.76 -37.32 -0.08
N LEU A 156 6.61 -36.18 0.60
CA LEU A 156 6.27 -36.09 2.02
C LEU A 156 4.76 -36.07 2.27
N CYS A 157 3.99 -35.62 1.29
CA CYS A 157 2.53 -35.50 1.34
C CYS A 157 1.80 -36.70 0.73
N SER A 158 2.49 -37.48 -0.11
CA SER A 158 2.01 -38.76 -0.66
C SER A 158 2.24 -39.90 0.33
#